data_AF-A0A285LSV2-F1
#
_entry.id   AF-A0A285LSV2-F1
#
_cell.length_a   1.000
_cell.length_b   1.000
_cell.length_c   1.000
_cell.angle_alpha   90.00
_cell.angle_beta   90.00
_cell.angle_gamma   90.00
#
_symmetry.space_group_name_H-M   'P 1'
#
loop_
_entity.id
_entity.type
_entity.pdbx_description
1 polymer ?
#
loop_
_entity_poly.entity_id
_entity_poly.type
_entity_poly.pdbx_seq_one_letter_code
_entity_poly.pdbx_strand_id
1 'polypeptide(L)'
;MLQSQESSAARRSEPVGALATAVALFAAIGAAANLVGLLVLAFGFFPDPGRYDNSLAVSTALGTLLLVCALGYGAVLTVRGDEDGGFTVLVSAGVWTVVGVAGVFAALGGYRSEYGIHWAEEGGLAVDIATSTAGLVGTVTAMVHSDWLTNLTGLALPAIISILAILLNRNSPSRPT
;
A
#
# COMPACT_ATOMS: atom_id res chain seq x y z
N MET A 1 -29.27 39.37 23.68
CA MET A 1 -28.19 38.37 23.80
C MET A 1 -28.79 36.96 23.66
N LEU A 2 -29.11 36.50 22.45
CA LEU A 2 -29.58 35.13 22.16
C LEU A 2 -29.39 34.84 20.66
N GLN A 3 -28.16 34.89 20.16
CA GLN A 3 -27.88 34.67 18.72
C GLN A 3 -26.48 34.08 18.47
N SER A 4 -26.00 33.14 19.29
CA SER A 4 -24.67 32.54 19.13
C SER A 4 -24.60 31.02 19.32
N GLN A 5 -25.66 30.28 18.97
CA GLN A 5 -25.69 28.82 19.14
C GLN A 5 -26.08 28.03 17.88
N GLU A 6 -26.35 28.66 16.74
CA GLU A 6 -26.83 27.96 15.53
C GLU A 6 -25.78 27.70 14.43
N SER A 7 -24.48 27.90 14.65
CA SER A 7 -23.48 27.62 13.59
C SER A 7 -22.75 26.27 13.70
N SER A 8 -23.06 25.45 14.71
CA SER A 8 -22.34 24.17 14.94
C SER A 8 -23.07 22.91 14.49
N ALA A 9 -24.31 22.99 13.99
CA ALA A 9 -25.16 21.80 13.82
C ALA A 9 -25.35 21.31 12.36
N ALA A 10 -24.79 21.95 11.34
CA ALA A 10 -25.06 21.50 9.96
C ALA A 10 -23.96 21.85 8.96
N ARG A 11 -22.70 21.50 9.24
CA ARG A 11 -21.77 21.24 8.13
C ARG A 11 -22.19 19.90 7.53
N ARG A 12 -23.25 19.92 6.70
CA ARG A 12 -23.63 18.78 5.87
C ARG A 12 -22.36 18.36 5.13
N SER A 13 -21.94 17.12 5.37
CA SER A 13 -20.93 16.44 4.57
C SER A 13 -21.38 16.53 3.12
N GLU A 14 -20.72 17.37 2.33
CA GLU A 14 -20.91 17.41 0.89
C GLU A 14 -20.71 15.99 0.33
N PRO A 15 -21.43 15.61 -0.74
CA PRO A 15 -21.20 14.33 -1.39
C PRO A 15 -19.71 14.23 -1.72
N VAL A 16 -19.05 13.22 -1.15
CA VAL A 16 -17.65 12.91 -1.42
C VAL A 16 -17.49 12.79 -2.93
N GLY A 17 -16.67 13.67 -3.52
CA GLY A 17 -16.48 13.69 -4.97
C GLY A 17 -16.04 12.32 -5.48
N ALA A 18 -16.45 11.95 -6.70
CA ALA A 18 -16.17 10.62 -7.26
C ALA A 18 -14.69 10.20 -7.16
N LEU A 19 -13.77 11.16 -7.31
CA LEU A 19 -12.33 10.94 -7.15
C LEU A 19 -11.93 10.56 -5.71
N ALA A 20 -12.48 11.23 -4.69
CA ALA A 20 -12.22 10.90 -3.30
C ALA A 20 -12.76 9.51 -2.94
N THR A 21 -13.94 9.15 -3.46
CA THR A 21 -14.49 7.79 -3.31
C THR A 21 -13.60 6.75 -3.98
N ALA A 22 -13.08 7.04 -5.18
CA ALA A 22 -12.14 6.15 -5.86
C ALA A 22 -10.83 5.98 -5.06
N VAL A 23 -10.23 7.08 -4.57
CA VAL A 23 -9.02 7.04 -3.74
C VAL A 23 -9.26 6.20 -2.48
N ALA A 24 -10.36 6.43 -1.77
CA ALA A 24 -10.70 5.68 -0.57
C ALA A 24 -10.90 4.18 -0.86
N LEU A 25 -11.61 3.84 -1.95
CA LEU A 25 -11.84 2.45 -2.34
C LEU A 25 -10.52 1.75 -2.67
N PHE A 26 -9.69 2.36 -3.50
CA PHE A 26 -8.39 1.78 -3.89
C PHE A 26 -7.43 1.70 -2.70
N ALA A 27 -7.44 2.68 -1.78
CA ALA A 27 -6.69 2.60 -0.54
C ALA A 27 -7.17 1.45 0.36
N ALA A 28 -8.48 1.23 0.47
CA ALA A 28 -9.05 0.10 1.21
C ALA A 28 -8.67 -1.25 0.58
N ILE A 29 -8.69 -1.35 -0.76
CA ILE A 29 -8.19 -2.53 -1.48
C ILE A 29 -6.69 -2.73 -1.22
N GLY A 30 -5.89 -1.66 -1.24
CA GLY A 30 -4.47 -1.71 -0.90
C GLY A 30 -4.21 -2.18 0.53
N ALA A 31 -5.00 -1.71 1.50
CA ALA A 31 -4.95 -2.18 2.88
C ALA A 31 -5.30 -3.67 2.98
N ALA A 32 -6.35 -4.12 2.29
CA ALA A 32 -6.74 -5.53 2.26
C ALA A 32 -5.65 -6.40 1.63
N ALA A 33 -5.04 -5.97 0.53
CA ALA A 33 -3.93 -6.67 -0.13
C ALA A 33 -2.72 -6.82 0.81
N ASN A 34 -2.35 -5.77 1.54
CA ASN A 34 -1.30 -5.82 2.56
C ASN A 34 -1.67 -6.76 3.71
N LEU A 35 -2.92 -6.78 4.15
CA LEU A 35 -3.37 -7.73 5.18
C LEU A 35 -3.27 -9.18 4.70
N VAL A 36 -3.66 -9.47 3.46
CA VAL A 36 -3.50 -10.80 2.85
C VAL A 36 -2.01 -11.18 2.80
N GLY A 37 -1.15 -10.29 2.35
CA GLY A 37 0.30 -10.51 2.35
C GLY A 37 0.85 -10.84 3.73
N LEU A 38 0.45 -10.06 4.75
CA LEU A 38 0.85 -10.29 6.14
C LEU A 38 0.41 -11.68 6.63
N LEU A 39 -0.81 -12.11 6.28
CA LEU A 39 -1.29 -13.45 6.61
C LEU A 39 -0.47 -14.54 5.91
N VAL A 40 -0.17 -14.37 4.62
CA VAL A 40 0.67 -15.31 3.85
C VAL A 40 2.05 -15.44 4.51
N LEU A 41 2.67 -14.32 4.87
CA LEU A 41 3.96 -14.31 5.57
C LEU A 41 3.86 -15.01 6.93
N ALA A 42 2.84 -14.70 7.73
CA ALA A 42 2.64 -15.32 9.05
C ALA A 42 2.44 -16.84 8.93
N PHE A 43 1.59 -17.30 8.03
CA PHE A 43 1.33 -18.73 7.81
C PHE A 43 2.54 -19.46 7.22
N GLY A 44 3.42 -18.77 6.50
CA GLY A 44 4.69 -19.33 6.06
C GLY A 44 5.73 -19.39 7.17
N PHE A 45 5.80 -18.35 8.02
CA PHE A 45 6.86 -18.15 8.99
C PHE A 45 6.69 -18.95 10.28
N PHE A 46 5.47 -18.99 10.85
CA PHE A 46 5.26 -19.65 12.14
C PHE A 46 5.44 -21.17 12.12
N PRO A 47 5.01 -21.91 11.08
CA PRO A 47 5.22 -23.36 11.01
C PRO A 47 6.68 -23.74 10.74
N ASP A 48 7.42 -22.90 10.02
CA ASP A 48 8.82 -23.13 9.67
C ASP A 48 9.61 -21.81 9.64
N PRO A 49 10.15 -21.36 10.79
CA PRO A 49 10.91 -20.12 10.87
C PRO A 49 12.20 -20.13 10.04
N GLY A 50 12.71 -21.32 9.66
CA GLY A 50 13.90 -21.45 8.81
C GLY A 50 13.64 -21.10 7.34
N ARG A 51 12.37 -20.98 6.94
CA ARG A 51 11.96 -20.69 5.57
C ARG A 51 12.21 -19.24 5.14
N TYR A 52 12.31 -18.32 6.10
CA TYR A 52 12.52 -16.90 5.83
C TYR A 52 13.70 -16.37 6.64
N ASP A 53 14.41 -15.40 6.08
CA ASP A 53 15.32 -14.57 6.84
C ASP A 53 14.53 -13.80 7.89
N ASN A 54 14.80 -14.07 9.17
CA ASN A 54 14.06 -13.51 10.30
C ASN A 54 14.02 -11.98 10.27
N SER A 55 15.14 -11.34 9.92
CA SER A 55 15.24 -9.88 9.96
C SER A 55 14.39 -9.25 8.86
N LEU A 56 14.47 -9.80 7.64
CA LEU A 56 13.69 -9.36 6.50
C LEU A 56 12.20 -9.66 6.69
N ALA A 57 11.86 -10.83 7.25
CA ALA A 57 10.47 -11.21 7.53
C ALA A 57 9.85 -10.26 8.56
N VAL A 58 10.53 -9.99 9.67
CA VAL A 58 10.04 -9.08 10.72
C VAL A 58 9.90 -7.65 10.19
N SER A 59 10.90 -7.13 9.46
CA SER A 59 10.81 -5.77 8.90
C SER A 59 9.68 -5.65 7.88
N THR A 60 9.50 -6.67 7.04
CA THR A 60 8.42 -6.72 6.04
C THR A 60 7.06 -6.80 6.73
N ALA A 61 6.92 -7.62 7.78
CA ALA A 61 5.69 -7.72 8.55
C ALA A 61 5.30 -6.39 9.21
N LEU A 62 6.26 -5.72 9.84
CA LEU A 62 6.05 -4.41 10.47
C LEU A 62 5.69 -3.33 9.44
N GLY A 63 6.42 -3.26 8.32
CA GLY A 63 6.12 -2.32 7.24
C GLY A 63 4.75 -2.57 6.62
N THR A 64 4.38 -3.83 6.43
CA THR A 64 3.06 -4.23 5.91
C THR A 64 1.96 -3.83 6.89
N LEU A 65 2.13 -4.10 8.18
CA LEU A 65 1.16 -3.70 9.21
C LEU A 65 0.97 -2.19 9.25
N LEU A 66 2.06 -1.42 9.15
CA LEU A 66 2.01 0.03 9.08
C LEU A 66 1.23 0.50 7.85
N LEU A 67 1.45 -0.11 6.68
CA LEU A 67 0.70 0.20 5.45
C LEU A 67 -0.78 -0.14 5.56
N VAL A 68 -1.15 -1.27 6.18
CA VAL A 68 -2.56 -1.63 6.45
C VAL A 68 -3.22 -0.52 7.26
N CYS A 69 -2.59 -0.11 8.36
CA CYS A 69 -3.12 0.93 9.22
C CYS A 69 -3.20 2.29 8.50
N ALA A 70 -2.14 2.70 7.79
CA ALA A 70 -2.06 4.01 7.16
C ALA A 70 -3.02 4.14 5.95
N LEU A 71 -3.09 3.11 5.09
CA LEU A 71 -4.03 3.09 3.97
C LEU A 71 -5.48 2.98 4.46
N GLY A 72 -5.75 2.13 5.45
CA GLY A 72 -7.08 1.99 6.03
C GLY A 72 -7.56 3.27 6.72
N TYR A 73 -6.69 3.89 7.51
CA TYR A 73 -6.99 5.17 8.16
C TYR A 73 -7.17 6.31 7.15
N GLY A 74 -6.26 6.41 6.18
CA GLY A 74 -6.35 7.39 5.09
C GLY A 74 -7.62 7.24 4.25
N ALA A 75 -8.07 6.00 3.99
CA ALA A 75 -9.34 5.73 3.31
C ALA A 75 -10.53 6.26 4.13
N VAL A 76 -10.57 5.98 5.43
CA VAL A 76 -11.64 6.47 6.33
C VAL A 76 -11.67 8.00 6.39
N LEU A 77 -10.51 8.64 6.53
CA LEU A 77 -10.40 10.10 6.53
C LEU A 77 -10.86 10.70 5.20
N THR A 78 -10.46 10.10 4.07
CA THR A 78 -10.86 10.55 2.73
C THR A 78 -12.38 10.51 2.55
N VAL A 79 -13.06 9.45 3.03
CA VAL A 79 -14.53 9.36 3.00
C VAL A 79 -15.20 10.36 3.93
N ARG A 80 -14.54 10.75 5.02
CA ARG A 80 -15.03 11.80 5.94
C ARG A 80 -14.84 13.21 5.38
N GLY A 81 -14.21 13.35 4.22
CA GLY A 81 -13.88 14.66 3.63
C GLY A 81 -12.75 15.37 4.37
N ASP A 82 -11.93 14.63 5.11
CA ASP A 82 -10.75 15.17 5.77
C ASP A 82 -9.60 15.31 4.76
N GLU A 83 -9.02 16.52 4.69
CA GLU A 83 -7.93 16.88 3.79
C GLU A 83 -6.68 15.98 4.02
N ASP A 84 -6.45 15.56 5.27
CA ASP A 84 -5.31 14.73 5.65
C ASP A 84 -5.44 13.29 5.11
N GLY A 85 -6.66 12.86 4.77
CA GLY A 85 -6.91 11.52 4.24
C GLY A 85 -6.22 11.28 2.91
N GLY A 86 -6.38 12.20 1.96
CA GLY A 86 -5.75 12.12 0.65
C GLY A 86 -4.23 12.16 0.70
N PHE A 87 -3.67 12.95 1.62
CA PHE A 87 -2.22 13.01 1.83
C PHE A 87 -1.68 11.72 2.48
N THR A 88 -2.37 11.19 3.48
CA THR A 88 -1.99 9.93 4.15
C THR A 88 -1.97 8.77 3.16
N VAL A 89 -2.99 8.66 2.30
CA VAL A 89 -3.04 7.65 1.23
C VAL A 89 -1.88 7.85 0.24
N LEU A 90 -1.61 9.09 -0.17
CA LEU A 90 -0.52 9.41 -1.09
C LEU A 90 0.84 8.96 -0.53
N VAL A 91 1.17 9.34 0.70
CA VAL A 91 2.47 8.99 1.30
C VAL A 91 2.60 7.47 1.43
N SER A 92 1.56 6.80 1.93
CA SER A 92 1.58 5.35 2.14
C SER A 92 1.72 4.58 0.83
N ALA A 93 0.92 4.91 -0.17
CA ALA A 93 1.01 4.31 -1.49
C ALA A 93 2.31 4.67 -2.20
N GLY A 94 2.83 5.88 -1.99
CA GLY A 94 4.10 6.34 -2.54
C GLY A 94 5.27 5.53 -2.00
N VAL A 95 5.33 5.27 -0.69
CA VAL A 95 6.34 4.39 -0.08
C VAL A 95 6.27 2.99 -0.69
N TRP A 96 5.07 2.40 -0.78
CA TRP A 96 4.89 1.09 -1.39
C TRP A 96 5.31 1.07 -2.88
N THR A 97 4.98 2.14 -3.62
CA THR A 97 5.38 2.31 -5.02
C THR A 97 6.91 2.35 -5.16
N VAL A 98 7.61 3.10 -4.30
CA VAL A 98 9.08 3.19 -4.32
C VAL A 98 9.72 1.82 -4.12
N VAL A 99 9.19 1.01 -3.20
CA VAL A 99 9.69 -0.37 -2.99
C VAL A 99 9.48 -1.21 -4.26
N GLY A 100 8.30 -1.14 -4.89
CA GLY A 100 8.05 -1.87 -6.14
C GLY A 100 8.94 -1.42 -7.29
N VAL A 101 9.18 -0.11 -7.42
CA VAL A 101 10.11 0.44 -8.42
C VAL A 101 11.54 -0.05 -8.18
N ALA A 102 12.00 -0.08 -6.92
CA ALA A 102 13.30 -0.63 -6.58
C ALA A 102 13.42 -2.11 -6.99
N GLY A 103 12.38 -2.91 -6.75
CA GLY A 103 12.32 -4.31 -7.17
C GLY A 103 12.38 -4.48 -8.70
N VAL A 104 11.64 -3.67 -9.47
CA VAL A 104 11.72 -3.67 -10.93
C VAL A 104 13.13 -3.33 -11.41
N PHE A 105 13.76 -2.30 -10.87
CA PHE A 105 15.13 -1.93 -11.25
C PHE A 105 16.15 -3.00 -10.88
N ALA A 106 16.02 -3.63 -9.71
CA ALA A 106 16.88 -4.74 -9.30
C ALA A 106 16.76 -5.91 -10.29
N ALA A 107 15.54 -6.30 -10.65
CA ALA A 107 15.29 -7.36 -11.62
C ALA A 107 15.86 -7.04 -13.01
N LEU A 108 15.64 -5.82 -13.52
CA LEU A 108 16.20 -5.37 -14.80
C LEU A 108 17.73 -5.27 -14.80
N GLY A 109 18.32 -4.95 -13.65
CA GLY A 109 19.77 -4.95 -13.44
C GLY A 109 20.38 -6.35 -13.32
N GLY A 110 19.55 -7.41 -13.35
CA GLY A 110 20.00 -8.79 -13.17
C GLY A 110 20.46 -9.10 -11.74
N TYR A 111 20.04 -8.30 -10.76
CA TYR A 111 20.40 -8.52 -9.36
C TYR A 111 19.73 -9.78 -8.84
N ARG A 112 20.53 -10.83 -8.61
CA ARG A 112 20.09 -12.02 -7.87
C ARG A 112 20.57 -11.92 -6.45
N SER A 113 19.69 -12.21 -5.49
CA SER A 113 20.06 -12.29 -4.08
C SER A 113 20.89 -13.56 -3.83
N GLU A 114 22.16 -13.53 -4.22
CA GLU A 114 23.09 -14.67 -4.04
C GLU A 114 23.61 -14.80 -2.59
N TYR A 115 23.23 -13.88 -1.70
CA TYR A 115 23.77 -13.75 -0.33
C TYR A 115 23.03 -14.56 0.75
N GLY A 116 22.38 -15.67 0.42
CA GLY A 116 21.81 -16.58 1.42
C GLY A 116 20.58 -16.04 2.16
N ILE A 117 19.88 -15.05 1.58
CA ILE A 117 18.54 -14.66 2.03
C ILE A 117 17.61 -15.85 1.75
N HIS A 118 17.18 -16.52 2.83
CA HIS A 118 16.14 -17.52 2.73
C HIS A 118 14.82 -16.78 2.60
N TRP A 119 14.08 -17.03 1.53
CA TRP A 119 12.75 -16.47 1.31
C TRP A 119 11.92 -17.52 0.57
N ALA A 120 10.60 -17.46 0.71
CA ALA A 120 9.68 -18.43 0.15
C ALA A 120 10.11 -18.95 -1.25
N GLU A 121 10.04 -20.26 -1.45
CA GLU A 121 10.33 -20.89 -2.74
C GLU A 121 9.46 -20.33 -3.87
N GLU A 122 10.01 -20.30 -5.09
CA GLU A 122 9.28 -19.94 -6.30
C GLU A 122 8.15 -20.93 -6.56
N GLY A 123 6.90 -20.43 -6.64
CA GLY A 123 5.70 -21.26 -6.85
C GLY A 123 5.36 -21.47 -8.33
N GLY A 124 6.12 -20.82 -9.22
CA GLY A 124 5.85 -20.72 -10.66
C GLY A 124 5.09 -19.44 -11.01
N LEU A 125 5.24 -18.99 -12.25
CA LEU A 125 4.85 -17.64 -12.71
C LEU A 125 3.44 -17.19 -12.28
N ALA A 126 2.43 -18.05 -12.39
CA ALA A 126 1.06 -17.68 -12.02
C ALA A 126 0.87 -17.45 -10.51
N VAL A 127 1.52 -18.28 -9.69
CA VAL A 127 1.51 -18.17 -8.23
C VAL A 127 2.33 -16.96 -7.80
N ASP A 128 3.46 -16.71 -8.46
CA ASP A 128 4.33 -15.58 -8.16
C ASP A 128 3.66 -14.24 -8.52
N ILE A 129 2.97 -14.17 -9.66
CA ILE A 129 2.13 -13.02 -10.03
C ILE A 129 1.03 -12.80 -9.00
N ALA A 130 0.27 -13.83 -8.62
CA ALA A 130 -0.77 -13.70 -7.62
C ALA A 130 -0.20 -13.19 -6.28
N THR A 131 0.92 -13.78 -5.85
CA THR A 131 1.61 -13.41 -4.61
C THR A 131 2.14 -11.97 -4.68
N SER A 132 2.64 -11.51 -5.82
CA SER A 132 3.15 -10.13 -6.00
C SER A 132 2.12 -9.05 -5.70
N THR A 133 0.83 -9.37 -5.91
CA THR A 133 -0.28 -8.45 -5.64
C THR A 133 -0.70 -8.41 -4.18
N ALA A 134 -0.17 -9.29 -3.34
CA ALA A 134 -0.46 -9.38 -1.91
C ALA A 134 0.31 -8.34 -1.09
N GLY A 135 0.20 -7.06 -1.46
CA GLY A 135 0.78 -5.96 -0.70
C GLY A 135 2.30 -5.87 -0.75
N LEU A 136 2.88 -5.27 0.30
CA LEU A 136 4.33 -5.12 0.46
C LEU A 136 5.04 -6.47 0.59
N VAL A 137 4.43 -7.46 1.27
CA VAL A 137 4.98 -8.83 1.33
C VAL A 137 5.15 -9.39 -0.08
N GLY A 138 4.11 -9.29 -0.91
CA GLY A 138 4.16 -9.70 -2.31
C GLY A 138 5.26 -8.98 -3.11
N THR A 139 5.40 -7.68 -2.88
CA THR A 139 6.45 -6.87 -3.53
C THR A 139 7.85 -7.31 -3.12
N VAL A 140 8.08 -7.61 -1.84
CA VAL A 140 9.36 -8.14 -1.35
C VAL A 140 9.63 -9.53 -1.93
N THR A 141 8.63 -10.41 -1.98
CA THR A 141 8.75 -11.73 -2.62
C THR A 141 9.17 -11.60 -4.08
N ALA A 142 8.48 -10.74 -4.84
CA ALA A 142 8.82 -10.47 -6.24
C ALA A 142 10.27 -9.96 -6.40
N MET A 143 10.69 -9.05 -5.51
CA MET A 143 12.04 -8.51 -5.53
C MET A 143 13.10 -9.58 -5.26
N VAL A 144 12.85 -10.49 -4.31
CA VAL A 144 13.78 -11.59 -3.98
C VAL A 144 13.87 -12.60 -5.13
N HIS A 145 12.75 -12.91 -5.80
CA HIS A 145 12.73 -13.80 -6.97
C HIS A 145 13.30 -13.15 -8.24
N SER A 146 13.57 -11.85 -8.23
CA SER A 146 14.21 -11.11 -9.33
C SER A 146 13.51 -11.24 -10.70
N ASP A 147 12.22 -11.57 -10.72
CA ASP A 147 11.44 -11.62 -11.97
C ASP A 147 10.82 -10.25 -12.29
N TRP A 148 11.19 -9.68 -13.43
CA TRP A 148 10.78 -8.32 -13.78
C TRP A 148 9.26 -8.19 -13.98
N LEU A 149 8.60 -9.24 -14.49
CA LEU A 149 7.17 -9.22 -14.77
C LEU A 149 6.38 -9.26 -13.46
N THR A 150 6.79 -10.12 -12.54
CA THR A 150 6.23 -10.25 -11.19
C THR A 150 6.43 -8.96 -10.38
N ASN A 151 7.60 -8.31 -10.50
CA ASN A 151 7.83 -7.00 -9.89
C ASN A 151 6.91 -5.91 -10.50
N LEU A 152 6.71 -5.93 -11.82
CA LEU A 152 5.83 -4.99 -12.50
C LEU A 152 4.37 -5.15 -12.08
N THR A 153 3.89 -6.39 -11.90
CA THR A 153 2.52 -6.66 -11.43
C THR A 153 2.32 -6.21 -9.97
N GLY A 154 3.31 -6.43 -9.10
CA GLY A 154 3.29 -5.94 -7.72
C GLY A 154 3.27 -4.41 -7.61
N LEU A 155 3.83 -3.70 -8.59
CA LEU A 155 3.86 -2.24 -8.65
C LEU A 155 2.52 -1.61 -9.10
N ALA A 156 1.68 -2.35 -9.81
CA ALA A 156 0.50 -1.78 -10.46
C ALA A 156 -0.48 -1.12 -9.47
N LEU A 157 -0.86 -1.82 -8.41
CA LEU A 157 -1.80 -1.33 -7.42
C LEU A 157 -1.29 -0.09 -6.66
N PRO A 158 -0.10 -0.09 -6.04
CA PRO A 158 0.41 1.10 -5.35
C PRO A 158 0.61 2.29 -6.28
N ALA A 159 1.01 2.07 -7.53
CA ALA A 159 1.15 3.15 -8.51
C ALA A 159 -0.21 3.78 -8.84
N ILE A 160 -1.25 2.97 -9.07
CA ILE A 160 -2.62 3.46 -9.31
C ILE A 160 -3.12 4.29 -8.12
N ILE A 161 -2.97 3.77 -6.90
CA ILE A 161 -3.38 4.49 -5.68
C ILE A 161 -2.66 5.84 -5.58
N SER A 162 -1.33 5.85 -5.81
CA SER A 162 -0.51 7.06 -5.76
C SER A 162 -0.97 8.10 -6.80
N ILE A 163 -1.21 7.68 -8.04
CA ILE A 163 -1.70 8.57 -9.11
C ILE A 163 -3.05 9.18 -8.73
N LEU A 164 -4.01 8.36 -8.27
CA LEU A 164 -5.32 8.84 -7.86
C LEU A 164 -5.21 9.83 -6.69
N ALA A 165 -4.37 9.54 -5.71
CA ALA A 165 -4.15 10.41 -4.56
C ALA A 165 -3.47 11.74 -4.96
N ILE A 166 -2.53 11.72 -5.91
CA ILE A 166 -1.94 12.95 -6.48
C ILE A 166 -3.04 13.80 -7.13
N LEU A 167 -3.90 13.19 -7.95
CA LEU A 167 -4.98 13.90 -8.63
C LEU A 167 -5.96 14.51 -7.62
N LEU A 168 -6.29 13.78 -6.55
CA LEU A 168 -7.15 14.27 -5.48
C LEU A 168 -6.54 15.50 -4.80
N ASN A 169 -5.29 15.42 -4.35
CA ASN A 169 -4.62 16.49 -3.63
C ASN A 169 -4.38 17.75 -4.49
N ARG A 170 -4.23 17.59 -5.81
CA ARG A 170 -4.11 18.74 -6.74
C ARG A 170 -5.41 19.52 -6.91
N ASN A 171 -6.55 18.86 -6.75
CA ASN A 171 -7.87 19.45 -6.94
C ASN A 171 -8.44 20.07 -5.65
N SER A 172 -7.76 19.90 -4.51
CA SER A 172 -8.11 20.56 -3.25
C SER A 172 -7.86 22.07 -3.37
N PRO A 173 -8.87 22.93 -3.15
CA PRO A 173 -8.70 24.38 -3.28
C PRO A 173 -7.61 24.88 -2.32
N SER A 174 -6.62 25.59 -2.85
CA SER A 174 -5.56 26.20 -2.06
C SER A 174 -6.17 27.19 -1.07
N ARG A 175 -5.89 27.02 0.23
CA ARG A 175 -6.31 28.00 1.24
C ARG A 175 -5.67 29.36 0.95
N PRO A 176 -6.43 30.47 1.02
CA PRO A 176 -5.80 31.76 1.22
C PRO A 176 -5.05 31.71 2.56
N THR A 177 -3.79 32.11 2.52
CA THR A 177 -2.91 32.26 3.70
C THR A 177 -3.24 33.54 4.46
#